data_AF-A0A845QGW3-F1
#
_entry.id   AF-A0A845QGW3-F1
#
_cell.length_a   1.000
_cell.length_b   1.000
_cell.length_c   1.000
_cell.angle_alpha   90.00
_cell.angle_beta   90.00
_cell.angle_gamma   90.00
#
_symmetry.space_group_name_H-M   'P 1'
#
loop_
_entity.id
_entity.type
_entity.pdbx_description
1 polymer ?
#
loop_
_entity_poly.entity_id
_entity_poly.type
_entity_poly.pdbx_seq_one_letter_code
_entity_poly.pdbx_strand_id
1 'polypeptide(L)'
;MKSTIKKRTYQAIYRLLDRVSPVPYDCGALCGAICCSCGNDDENLGIYLLPGEDKVHDRTDDWLTWSAEYAEDYEFPESWSGKVYFVRCKTPPICPREKRPMQCRTFPLTPHIDEDGVLSLVRNDSDLPYSCPLITEEMELNPAFVKATYTCWKHLLRDPLIYDLVKEDSEYRQYREYEEFQDLEW
;
A
#
# COMPACT_ATOMS: atom_id res chain seq x y z
N MET A 1 -13.34 2.02 13.71
CA MET A 1 -13.74 1.35 12.45
C MET A 1 -13.80 -0.17 12.60
N LYS A 2 -14.79 -0.85 12.00
CA LYS A 2 -14.94 -2.33 12.11
C LYS A 2 -14.86 -3.02 10.74
N SER A 3 -13.65 -3.43 10.35
CA SER A 3 -13.44 -4.28 9.17
C SER A 3 -14.05 -5.68 9.34
N THR A 4 -14.63 -6.18 8.25
CA THR A 4 -15.08 -7.56 8.03
C THR A 4 -13.94 -8.54 7.81
N ILE A 5 -12.74 -8.06 7.45
CA ILE A 5 -11.56 -8.89 7.27
C ILE A 5 -11.09 -9.45 8.63
N LYS A 6 -10.94 -10.77 8.68
CA LYS A 6 -10.46 -11.50 9.85
C LYS A 6 -8.94 -11.53 9.87
N LYS A 7 -8.33 -11.55 11.06
CA LYS A 7 -6.87 -11.73 11.26
C LYS A 7 -6.30 -12.90 10.43
N ARG A 8 -6.99 -14.04 10.41
CA ARG A 8 -6.58 -15.23 9.62
C ARG A 8 -6.52 -14.99 8.11
N THR A 9 -7.32 -14.07 7.59
CA THR A 9 -7.34 -13.69 6.17
C THR A 9 -6.08 -12.90 5.85
N TYR A 10 -5.75 -11.86 6.63
CA TYR A 10 -4.48 -11.13 6.49
C TYR A 10 -3.26 -12.07 6.63
N GLN A 11 -3.26 -12.98 7.62
CA GLN A 11 -2.18 -13.96 7.75
C GLN A 11 -2.04 -14.87 6.53
N ALA A 12 -3.14 -15.23 5.86
CA ALA A 12 -3.08 -16.01 4.62
C ALA A 12 -2.53 -15.19 3.45
N ILE A 13 -2.94 -13.92 3.35
CA ILE A 13 -2.43 -12.95 2.37
C ILE A 13 -0.92 -12.76 2.56
N TYR A 14 -0.45 -12.52 3.78
CA TYR A 14 0.97 -12.33 4.10
C TYR A 14 1.80 -13.54 3.66
N ARG A 15 1.37 -14.76 4.03
CA ARG A 15 2.05 -16.00 3.61
C ARG A 15 2.09 -16.21 2.09
N LEU A 16 1.09 -15.73 1.36
CA LEU A 16 1.07 -15.81 -0.10
C LEU A 16 2.06 -14.81 -0.69
N LEU A 17 2.04 -13.56 -0.22
CA LEU A 17 2.91 -12.50 -0.70
C LEU A 17 4.38 -12.69 -0.31
N ASP A 18 4.68 -13.40 0.79
CA ASP A 18 6.05 -13.76 1.18
C ASP A 18 6.78 -14.66 0.17
N ARG A 19 6.03 -15.31 -0.74
CA ARG A 19 6.59 -16.25 -1.73
C ARG A 19 6.90 -15.59 -3.06
N VAL A 20 6.57 -14.30 -3.20
CA VAL A 20 6.71 -13.56 -4.46
C VAL A 20 7.41 -12.23 -4.22
N SER A 21 8.03 -11.71 -5.26
CA SER A 21 8.73 -10.43 -5.26
C SER A 21 8.55 -9.79 -6.64
N PRO A 22 8.50 -8.45 -6.75
CA PRO A 22 8.34 -7.78 -8.05
C PRO A 22 9.42 -8.17 -9.06
N VAL A 23 10.62 -8.51 -8.59
CA VAL A 23 11.76 -9.00 -9.38
C VAL A 23 12.38 -10.24 -8.71
N PRO A 24 13.13 -11.09 -9.43
CA PRO A 24 13.68 -12.34 -8.88
C PRO A 24 14.85 -12.14 -7.88
N TYR A 25 15.15 -10.90 -7.51
CA TYR A 25 16.20 -10.50 -6.57
C TYR A 25 15.66 -9.44 -5.58
N ASP A 26 16.47 -8.98 -4.64
CA ASP A 26 16.07 -7.86 -3.77
C ASP A 26 16.08 -6.55 -4.55
N CYS A 27 14.89 -6.01 -4.86
CA CYS A 27 14.76 -4.75 -5.61
C CYS A 27 15.47 -3.57 -4.91
N GLY A 28 15.74 -3.66 -3.61
CA GLY A 28 16.55 -2.68 -2.89
C GLY A 28 17.96 -2.51 -3.48
N ALA A 29 18.51 -3.50 -4.18
CA ALA A 29 19.79 -3.40 -4.86
C ALA A 29 19.80 -2.36 -6.01
N LEU A 30 18.63 -2.02 -6.57
CA LEU A 30 18.51 -1.04 -7.66
C LEU A 30 18.67 0.40 -7.16
N CYS A 31 18.23 0.67 -5.93
CA CYS A 31 18.10 2.04 -5.41
C CYS A 31 18.69 2.22 -4.00
N GLY A 32 19.43 1.24 -3.48
CA GLY A 32 19.92 1.27 -2.10
C GLY A 32 18.81 1.19 -1.05
N ALA A 33 17.71 0.50 -1.36
CA ALA A 33 16.52 0.38 -0.52
C ALA A 33 15.91 1.74 -0.12
N ILE A 34 15.95 2.74 -1.02
CA ILE A 34 15.48 4.10 -0.74
C ILE A 34 14.01 4.15 -0.27
N CYS A 35 13.15 3.25 -0.75
CA CYS A 35 11.76 3.16 -0.31
C CYS A 35 11.60 2.78 1.16
N CYS A 36 12.61 2.16 1.76
CA CYS A 36 12.63 1.84 3.19
C CYS A 36 13.32 2.94 4.00
N SER A 37 14.38 3.56 3.46
CA SER A 37 15.27 4.46 4.20
C SER A 37 14.99 5.95 4.01
N CYS A 38 14.15 6.33 3.03
CA CYS A 38 13.78 7.72 2.80
C CYS A 38 13.12 8.32 4.07
N GLY A 39 13.56 9.52 4.44
CA GLY A 39 13.06 10.27 5.61
C GLY A 39 12.95 9.43 6.88
N ASN A 40 14.00 8.68 7.21
CA ASN A 40 14.10 7.97 8.50
C ASN A 40 13.92 8.92 9.71
N ASP A 41 14.29 10.19 9.55
CA ASP A 41 14.08 11.25 10.54
C ASP A 41 12.75 12.00 10.38
N ASP A 42 11.99 11.73 9.31
CA ASP A 42 10.68 12.33 9.06
C ASP A 42 9.57 11.50 9.71
N GLU A 43 8.86 12.12 10.65
CA GLU A 43 7.78 11.47 11.38
C GLU A 43 6.52 11.19 10.56
N ASN A 44 6.42 11.80 9.38
CA ASN A 44 5.28 11.69 8.49
C ASN A 44 5.44 10.58 7.44
N LEU A 45 6.62 9.95 7.33
CA LEU A 45 6.84 8.83 6.41
C LEU A 45 6.61 7.49 7.10
N GLY A 46 5.66 6.73 6.56
CA GLY A 46 5.21 5.45 7.09
C GLY A 46 4.03 4.92 6.31
N ILE A 47 3.29 3.98 6.91
CA ILE A 47 2.16 3.30 6.27
C ILE A 47 0.95 3.36 7.19
N TYR A 48 -0.17 3.85 6.67
CA TYR A 48 -1.47 3.61 7.30
C TYR A 48 -1.85 2.15 7.09
N LEU A 49 -2.12 1.42 8.17
CA LEU A 49 -2.59 0.05 8.08
C LEU A 49 -4.02 0.01 7.52
N LEU A 50 -4.28 -0.96 6.65
CA LEU A 50 -5.61 -1.16 6.11
C LEU A 50 -6.60 -1.55 7.21
N PRO A 51 -7.91 -1.28 7.02
CA PRO A 51 -8.96 -1.72 7.93
C PRO A 51 -8.77 -3.18 8.41
N GLY A 52 -8.55 -3.35 9.72
CA GLY A 52 -8.39 -4.64 10.37
C GLY A 52 -7.02 -5.33 10.24
N GLU A 53 -6.06 -4.72 9.54
CA GLU A 53 -4.70 -5.22 9.40
C GLU A 53 -3.89 -5.13 10.70
N ASP A 54 -4.18 -4.11 11.52
CA ASP A 54 -3.61 -3.93 12.87
C ASP A 54 -3.66 -5.21 13.72
N LYS A 55 -4.66 -6.06 13.51
CA LYS A 55 -4.86 -7.33 14.22
C LYS A 55 -3.76 -8.36 13.96
N VAL A 56 -3.01 -8.27 12.85
CA VAL A 56 -1.91 -9.21 12.57
C VAL A 56 -0.59 -8.82 13.21
N HIS A 57 -0.42 -7.55 13.58
CA HIS A 57 0.80 -7.07 14.20
C HIS A 57 0.69 -7.15 15.73
N ASP A 58 1.81 -7.48 16.38
CA ASP A 58 1.91 -7.41 17.84
C ASP A 58 2.31 -5.97 18.23
N ARG A 59 1.58 -5.35 19.15
CA ARG A 59 1.91 -3.99 19.64
C ARG A 59 3.17 -3.99 20.52
N THR A 60 3.61 -5.16 20.98
CA THR A 60 4.84 -5.34 21.76
C THR A 60 6.06 -5.62 20.89
N ASP A 61 5.90 -5.81 19.58
CA ASP A 61 7.00 -5.95 18.64
C ASP A 61 7.89 -4.68 18.66
N ASP A 62 9.20 -4.88 18.65
CA ASP A 62 10.20 -3.81 18.79
C ASP A 62 10.62 -3.16 17.47
N TRP A 63 10.08 -3.61 16.32
CA TRP A 63 10.48 -3.13 14.99
C TRP A 63 9.57 -2.04 14.39
N LEU A 64 8.39 -1.80 14.96
CA LEU A 64 7.47 -0.73 14.56
C LEU A 64 7.33 0.35 15.63
N THR A 65 7.23 1.60 15.18
CA THR A 65 6.64 2.71 15.92
C THR A 65 5.19 2.88 15.44
N TRP A 66 4.28 3.14 16.36
CA TRP A 66 2.85 3.27 16.09
C TRP A 66 2.34 4.65 16.49
N SER A 67 1.55 5.26 15.63
CA SER A 67 0.66 6.37 15.97
C SER A 67 -0.77 6.02 15.55
N ALA A 68 -1.72 6.87 15.95
CA ALA A 68 -3.11 6.70 15.59
C ALA A 68 -3.75 8.07 15.42
N GLU A 69 -4.46 8.22 14.31
CA GLU A 69 -5.27 9.40 14.00
C GLU A 69 -6.74 9.00 13.99
N TYR A 70 -7.65 9.96 14.03
CA TYR A 70 -9.06 9.72 13.75
C TYR A 70 -9.32 9.94 12.26
N ALA A 71 -10.03 9.01 11.62
CA ALA A 71 -10.31 9.08 10.19
C ALA A 71 -11.03 10.39 9.82
N GLU A 72 -11.90 10.86 10.72
CA GLU A 72 -12.73 12.05 10.56
C GLU A 72 -11.94 13.37 10.53
N ASP A 73 -10.69 13.36 10.99
CA ASP A 73 -9.84 14.54 11.07
C ASP A 73 -8.93 14.70 9.82
N TYR A 74 -8.99 13.75 8.87
CA TYR A 74 -8.10 13.67 7.70
C TYR A 74 -8.86 13.24 6.43
N GLU A 75 -8.16 13.21 5.30
CA GLU A 75 -8.68 12.85 3.97
C GLU A 75 -8.80 11.31 3.81
N PHE A 76 -9.57 10.66 4.69
CA PHE A 76 -9.99 9.28 4.52
C PHE A 76 -11.43 9.21 3.98
N PRO A 77 -11.84 8.07 3.40
CA PRO A 77 -13.21 7.89 2.95
C PRO A 77 -14.24 8.23 4.01
N GLU A 78 -15.35 8.86 3.63
CA GLU A 78 -16.43 9.23 4.57
C GLU A 78 -17.00 8.02 5.32
N SER A 79 -16.87 6.82 4.74
CA SER A 79 -17.29 5.57 5.37
C SER A 79 -16.40 5.14 6.54
N TRP A 80 -15.20 5.71 6.65
CA TRP A 80 -14.26 5.45 7.73
C TRP A 80 -14.60 6.30 8.96
N SER A 81 -14.57 5.66 10.13
CA SER A 81 -14.81 6.35 11.41
C SER A 81 -14.01 5.76 12.55
N GLY A 82 -13.49 6.61 13.42
CA GLY A 82 -12.63 6.28 14.54
C GLY A 82 -11.17 6.11 14.14
N LYS A 83 -10.43 5.36 14.96
CA LYS A 83 -8.97 5.27 14.82
C LYS A 83 -8.53 4.56 13.53
N VAL A 84 -7.61 5.22 12.83
CA VAL A 84 -6.70 4.63 11.84
C VAL A 84 -5.32 4.51 12.46
N TYR A 85 -4.57 3.47 12.08
CA TYR A 85 -3.25 3.22 12.66
C TYR A 85 -2.17 3.47 11.63
N PHE A 86 -1.18 4.26 12.01
CA PHE A 86 -0.01 4.55 11.20
C PHE A 86 1.20 3.89 11.82
N VAL A 87 2.02 3.25 10.98
CA VAL A 87 3.21 2.52 11.42
C VAL A 87 4.45 2.96 10.67
N ARG A 88 5.56 3.03 11.40
CA ARG A 88 6.88 3.38 10.89
C ARG A 88 7.88 2.29 11.28
N CYS A 89 8.80 1.97 10.38
CA CYS A 89 9.91 1.06 10.71
C CYS A 89 10.88 1.78 11.66
N LYS A 90 11.34 1.10 12.72
CA LYS A 90 12.34 1.67 13.65
C LYS A 90 13.78 1.58 13.15
N THR A 91 14.07 0.57 12.34
CA THR A 91 15.43 0.24 11.87
C THR A 91 15.52 0.02 10.37
N PRO A 92 14.95 0.89 9.51
CA PRO A 92 15.05 0.69 8.07
C PRO A 92 16.51 0.68 7.58
N PRO A 93 16.86 -0.12 6.55
CA PRO A 93 15.99 -1.01 5.79
C PRO A 93 15.81 -2.41 6.43
N ILE A 94 16.28 -2.60 7.67
CA ILE A 94 16.26 -3.88 8.40
C ILE A 94 14.92 -4.03 9.11
N CYS A 95 14.05 -4.88 8.55
CA CYS A 95 12.77 -5.23 9.17
C CYS A 95 12.39 -6.69 8.87
N PRO A 96 11.56 -7.33 9.72
CA PRO A 96 11.01 -8.65 9.46
C PRO A 96 10.11 -8.61 8.22
N ARG A 97 10.63 -9.04 7.06
CA ARG A 97 9.93 -8.92 5.76
C ARG A 97 8.58 -9.66 5.79
N GLU A 98 8.52 -10.79 6.47
CA GLU A 98 7.33 -11.63 6.67
C GLU A 98 6.26 -10.99 7.56
N LYS A 99 6.59 -9.88 8.24
CA LYS A 99 5.64 -9.10 9.04
C LYS A 99 5.31 -7.73 8.43
N ARG A 100 5.84 -7.37 7.24
CA ARG A 100 5.55 -6.08 6.59
C ARG A 100 4.04 -5.86 6.37
N PRO A 101 3.55 -4.61 6.43
CA PRO A 101 2.19 -4.28 6.02
C PRO A 101 1.91 -4.58 4.54
N MET A 102 0.64 -4.68 4.18
CA MET A 102 0.12 -5.02 2.85
C MET A 102 0.68 -4.11 1.76
N GLN A 103 0.71 -2.79 1.98
CA GLN A 103 1.21 -1.84 0.99
C GLN A 103 2.71 -2.03 0.71
N CYS A 104 3.53 -2.28 1.74
CA CYS A 104 4.95 -2.59 1.58
C CYS A 104 5.20 -3.90 0.80
N ARG A 105 4.25 -4.84 0.81
CA ARG A 105 4.36 -6.13 0.11
C ARG A 105 3.94 -6.06 -1.34
N THR A 106 3.04 -5.13 -1.67
CA THR A 106 2.44 -5.03 -3.00
C THR A 106 3.06 -3.94 -3.86
N PHE A 107 3.80 -3.00 -3.25
CA PHE A 107 4.68 -2.08 -3.95
C PHE A 107 5.60 -2.83 -4.94
N PRO A 108 5.73 -2.39 -6.21
CA PRO A 108 5.35 -1.07 -6.74
C PRO A 108 3.93 -1.00 -7.33
N LEU A 109 3.06 -1.97 -7.05
CA LEU A 109 1.69 -2.00 -7.56
C LEU A 109 0.68 -1.51 -6.53
N THR A 110 -0.32 -0.78 -7.02
CA THR A 110 -1.48 -0.32 -6.26
C THR A 110 -2.76 -0.80 -6.97
N PRO A 111 -3.84 -1.13 -6.25
CA PRO A 111 -5.11 -1.49 -6.86
C PRO A 111 -5.77 -0.25 -7.49
N HIS A 112 -6.51 -0.47 -8.57
CA HIS A 112 -7.33 0.55 -9.21
C HIS A 112 -8.69 -0.06 -9.56
N ILE A 113 -9.77 0.69 -9.34
CA ILE A 113 -11.14 0.31 -9.71
C ILE A 113 -11.63 1.33 -10.72
N ASP A 114 -11.99 0.85 -11.92
CA ASP A 114 -12.56 1.71 -12.96
C ASP A 114 -14.05 2.03 -12.72
N GLU A 115 -14.64 2.83 -13.63
CA GLU A 115 -16.03 3.26 -13.56
C GLU A 115 -17.03 2.09 -13.57
N ASP A 116 -16.66 0.95 -14.18
CA ASP A 116 -17.46 -0.28 -14.22
C ASP A 116 -17.29 -1.16 -12.96
N GLY A 117 -16.47 -0.72 -12.01
CA GLY A 117 -16.16 -1.46 -10.79
C GLY A 117 -15.16 -2.60 -11.00
N VAL A 118 -14.42 -2.60 -12.09
CA VAL A 118 -13.46 -3.65 -12.44
C VAL A 118 -12.10 -3.34 -11.81
N LEU A 119 -11.60 -4.31 -11.03
CA LEU A 119 -10.26 -4.24 -10.45
C LEU A 119 -9.18 -4.43 -11.52
N SER A 120 -8.23 -3.52 -11.56
CA SER A 120 -6.93 -3.64 -12.22
C SER A 120 -5.78 -3.33 -11.24
N LEU A 121 -4.54 -3.60 -11.65
CA LEU A 121 -3.35 -3.15 -10.91
C LEU A 121 -2.61 -2.15 -11.76
N VAL A 122 -2.29 -1.01 -11.16
CA VAL A 122 -1.47 0.04 -11.78
C VAL A 122 -0.17 0.20 -11.00
N ARG A 123 0.83 0.82 -11.62
CA ARG A 123 2.04 1.22 -10.89
C ARG A 123 1.67 2.31 -9.90
N ASN A 124 2.30 2.30 -8.73
CA ASN A 124 2.07 3.35 -7.75
C ASN A 124 2.46 4.71 -8.36
N ASP A 125 1.56 5.66 -8.18
CA ASP A 125 1.53 7.01 -8.75
C ASP A 125 1.33 8.08 -7.66
N SER A 126 1.55 7.66 -6.42
CA SER A 126 1.61 8.56 -5.28
C SER A 126 2.86 9.43 -5.39
N ASP A 127 2.79 10.66 -4.91
CA ASP A 127 3.97 11.51 -4.77
C ASP A 127 4.87 10.96 -3.66
N LEU A 128 5.89 10.22 -4.07
CA LEU A 128 6.87 9.63 -3.18
C LEU A 128 8.07 10.58 -3.02
N PRO A 129 8.68 10.68 -1.83
CA PRO A 129 9.90 11.47 -1.63
C PRO A 129 11.16 10.81 -2.24
N TYR A 130 10.97 9.82 -3.12
CA TYR A 130 12.01 9.05 -3.78
C TYR A 130 11.51 8.53 -5.14
N SER A 131 12.46 8.23 -6.03
CA SER A 131 12.15 7.57 -7.31
C SER A 131 12.42 6.06 -7.21
N CYS A 132 11.46 5.25 -7.62
CA CYS A 132 11.63 3.80 -7.70
C CYS A 132 11.94 3.37 -9.16
N PRO A 133 13.10 2.75 -9.44
CA PRO A 133 13.44 2.26 -10.78
C PRO A 133 12.40 1.30 -11.38
N LEU A 134 11.75 0.48 -10.54
CA LEU A 134 10.68 -0.41 -11.00
C LEU A 134 9.51 0.36 -11.61
N ILE A 135 9.26 1.59 -11.18
CA ILE A 135 8.19 2.46 -11.67
C ILE A 135 8.70 3.32 -12.82
N THR A 136 9.76 4.10 -12.59
CA THR A 136 10.25 5.12 -13.53
C THR A 136 10.84 4.55 -14.82
N GLU A 137 11.38 3.33 -14.78
CA GLU A 137 11.91 2.64 -15.97
C GLU A 137 10.92 1.59 -16.51
N GLU A 138 9.69 1.56 -16.00
CA GLU A 138 8.63 0.63 -16.40
C GLU A 138 9.07 -0.85 -16.44
N MET A 139 9.99 -1.25 -15.56
CA MET A 139 10.58 -2.59 -15.57
C MET A 139 9.54 -3.70 -15.53
N GLU A 140 9.75 -4.75 -16.32
CA GLU A 140 8.88 -5.92 -16.30
C GLU A 140 8.83 -6.56 -14.90
N LEU A 141 7.63 -6.71 -14.37
CA LEU A 141 7.40 -7.31 -13.06
C LEU A 141 7.16 -8.81 -13.19
N ASN A 142 7.60 -9.57 -12.20
CA ASN A 142 7.37 -11.00 -12.11
C ASN A 142 5.86 -11.32 -12.22
N PRO A 143 5.42 -12.10 -13.22
CA PRO A 143 3.99 -12.42 -13.40
C PRO A 143 3.35 -13.12 -12.19
N ALA A 144 4.12 -13.91 -11.43
CA ALA A 144 3.63 -14.54 -10.21
C ALA A 144 3.34 -13.51 -9.11
N PHE A 145 4.15 -12.46 -9.02
CA PHE A 145 3.93 -11.33 -8.12
C PHE A 145 2.66 -10.56 -8.50
N VAL A 146 2.53 -10.17 -9.78
CA VAL A 146 1.34 -9.46 -10.29
C VAL A 146 0.07 -10.25 -9.98
N LYS A 147 0.06 -11.56 -10.27
CA LYS A 147 -1.08 -12.45 -10.02
C LYS A 147 -1.41 -12.59 -8.53
N ALA A 148 -0.40 -12.73 -7.68
CA ALA A 148 -0.59 -12.83 -6.24
C ALA A 148 -1.14 -11.52 -5.65
N THR A 149 -0.57 -10.38 -6.04
CA THR A 149 -1.03 -9.04 -5.66
C THR A 149 -2.49 -8.83 -6.06
N TYR A 150 -2.85 -9.16 -7.30
CA TYR A 150 -4.23 -9.05 -7.79
C TYR A 150 -5.18 -9.91 -6.96
N THR A 151 -4.79 -11.15 -6.70
CA THR A 151 -5.59 -12.11 -5.91
C THR A 151 -5.82 -11.59 -4.49
N CYS A 152 -4.80 -11.05 -3.84
CA CYS A 152 -4.89 -10.47 -2.50
C CYS A 152 -5.82 -9.26 -2.47
N TRP A 153 -5.65 -8.31 -3.39
CA TRP A 153 -6.51 -7.12 -3.47
C TRP A 153 -7.96 -7.48 -3.77
N LYS A 154 -8.22 -8.40 -4.71
CA LYS A 154 -9.57 -8.92 -4.98
C LYS A 154 -10.25 -9.50 -3.73
N HIS A 155 -9.47 -10.10 -2.82
CA HIS A 155 -10.01 -10.60 -1.55
C HIS A 155 -10.25 -9.49 -0.52
N LEU A 156 -9.36 -8.52 -0.42
CA LEU A 156 -9.47 -7.39 0.51
C LEU A 156 -10.64 -6.46 0.15
N LEU A 157 -10.86 -6.22 -1.14
CA LEU A 157 -11.93 -5.38 -1.69
C LEU A 157 -13.35 -5.93 -1.44
N ARG A 158 -13.48 -7.11 -0.83
CA ARG A 158 -14.77 -7.59 -0.31
C ARG A 158 -15.18 -6.88 0.98
N ASP A 159 -14.24 -6.19 1.61
CA ASP A 159 -14.49 -5.30 2.73
C ASP A 159 -14.89 -3.92 2.20
N PRO A 160 -16.05 -3.37 2.59
CA PRO A 160 -16.52 -2.11 2.04
C PRO A 160 -15.58 -0.94 2.36
N LEU A 161 -14.93 -0.93 3.52
CA LEU A 161 -14.03 0.17 3.90
C LEU A 161 -12.77 0.18 3.03
N ILE A 162 -12.24 -0.99 2.69
CA ILE A 162 -11.10 -1.11 1.77
C ILE A 162 -11.54 -0.80 0.34
N TYR A 163 -12.75 -1.20 -0.05
CA TYR A 163 -13.31 -0.88 -1.35
C TYR A 163 -13.45 0.62 -1.54
N ASP A 164 -14.03 1.33 -0.57
CA ASP A 164 -14.24 2.78 -0.63
C ASP A 164 -12.90 3.51 -0.74
N LEU A 165 -11.90 3.12 0.06
CA LEU A 165 -10.53 3.66 -0.04
C LEU A 165 -9.97 3.51 -1.45
N VAL A 166 -10.01 2.30 -2.00
CA VAL A 166 -9.43 2.06 -3.34
C VAL A 166 -10.24 2.78 -4.42
N LYS A 167 -11.56 2.90 -4.28
CA LYS A 167 -12.41 3.62 -5.22
C LYS A 167 -12.09 5.11 -5.23
N GLU A 168 -12.06 5.75 -4.07
CA GLU A 168 -11.71 7.17 -3.95
C GLU A 168 -10.29 7.45 -4.45
N ASP A 169 -9.32 6.61 -4.08
CA ASP A 169 -7.96 6.70 -4.63
C ASP A 169 -7.96 6.53 -6.16
N SER A 170 -8.85 5.72 -6.73
CA SER A 170 -8.94 5.51 -8.20
C SER A 170 -9.55 6.71 -8.91
N GLU A 171 -10.60 7.30 -8.33
CA GLU A 171 -11.22 8.53 -8.82
C GLU A 171 -10.22 9.68 -8.78
N TYR A 172 -9.47 9.86 -7.69
CA TYR A 172 -8.46 10.90 -7.56
C TYR A 172 -7.37 10.80 -8.65
N ARG A 173 -6.93 9.58 -8.99
CA ARG A 173 -5.99 9.36 -10.10
C ARG A 173 -6.55 9.82 -11.44
N GLN A 174 -7.79 9.46 -11.73
CA GLN A 174 -8.45 9.87 -12.97
C GLN A 174 -8.57 11.39 -13.04
N TYR A 175 -9.02 12.05 -11.96
CA TYR A 175 -9.10 13.51 -11.89
C TYR A 175 -7.74 14.18 -12.16
N ARG A 176 -6.66 13.69 -11.54
CA ARG A 176 -5.30 14.21 -11.79
C ARG A 176 -4.88 14.07 -13.24
N GLU A 177 -5.12 12.91 -13.85
CA GLU A 177 -4.82 12.72 -15.28
C GLU A 177 -5.60 13.73 -16.13
N TYR A 178 -6.90 13.91 -15.87
CA TYR A 178 -7.73 14.89 -16.58
C TYR A 178 -7.20 16.33 -16.46
N GLU A 179 -6.78 16.76 -15.27
CA GLU A 179 -6.20 18.11 -15.07
C GLU A 179 -4.87 18.27 -15.83
N GLU A 180 -3.98 17.27 -15.75
CA GLU A 180 -2.71 17.28 -16.50
C GLU A 180 -2.94 17.34 -18.02
N PHE A 181 -3.95 16.65 -18.55
CA PHE A 181 -4.30 16.73 -19.98
C PHE A 181 -4.84 18.11 -20.39
N GLN A 182 -5.61 18.78 -19.53
CA GLN A 182 -6.14 20.13 -19.81
C GLN A 182 -5.05 21.21 -19.79
N ASP A 183 -4.01 21.04 -18.97
CA ASP A 183 -2.88 21.96 -18.91
C ASP A 183 -1.92 21.83 -20.12
N LEU A 184 -2.01 20.75 -20.89
CA LEU A 184 -1.20 20.49 -22.09
C LEU A 184 -1.86 20.97 -23.41
N GLU A 185 -3.11 21.45 -23.40
CA GLU A 185 -3.82 21.92 -24.60
C GLU A 185 -3.56 23.41 -24.99
N TRP A 186 -2.46 24.02 -24.51
CA TRP A 186 -2.12 25.43 -24.78
C TRP A 186 -0.84 25.63 -25.61
#